data_AF-A0A9E2IIT6-F1
#
_entry.id   AF-A0A9E2IIT6-F1
#
_cell.length_a   1.000
_cell.length_b   1.000
_cell.length_c   1.000
_cell.angle_alpha   90.00
_cell.angle_beta   90.00
_cell.angle_gamma   90.00
#
_symmetry.space_group_name_H-M   'P 1'
#
loop_
_entity.id
_entity.type
_entity.pdbx_description
1 polymer ?
#
loop_
_entity_poly.entity_id
_entity_poly.type
_entity_poly.pdbx_seq_one_letter_code
_entity_poly.pdbx_strand_id
1 'polypeptide(L)'
;MTHLDAGTWDERIVATYAGFTQSKQEIWIYSDTPEMTFYNYLLYENLIVKENLAEIKNTVLFNQNQPIKHFTLDRITITNDCIDITLNRVHAWEVGHSFCRTQAEVLINKQELAKLDRLTIPAVLDSGEAYRIYDDIICQQYELAQFVHLQQINDLNLDEMNAQQFCQKWITDLREFN
;
A
#
# COMPACT_ATOMS: atom_id res chain seq x y z
N MET A 1 15.15 14.49 21.57
CA MET A 1 13.77 14.03 21.84
C MET A 1 13.33 13.33 20.58
N THR A 2 13.28 12.00 20.59
CA THR A 2 12.82 11.23 19.43
C THR A 2 11.33 11.45 19.28
N HIS A 3 10.90 11.92 18.12
CA HIS A 3 9.49 11.76 17.72
C HIS A 3 9.21 10.25 17.67
N LEU A 4 8.03 9.81 18.13
CA LEU A 4 7.44 8.64 17.48
C LEU A 4 7.08 9.12 16.08
N ASP A 5 7.75 8.57 15.08
CA ASP A 5 7.60 9.04 13.71
C ASP A 5 6.28 8.52 13.15
N ALA A 6 5.30 9.41 12.99
CA ALA A 6 3.97 9.03 12.49
C ALA A 6 4.06 8.51 11.04
N GLY A 7 5.05 8.98 10.26
CA GLY A 7 5.50 8.39 8.98
C GLY A 7 6.28 7.09 9.16
N THR A 8 5.76 6.21 10.02
CA THR A 8 6.02 4.76 10.01
C THR A 8 4.73 3.95 10.17
N TRP A 9 3.58 4.62 10.37
CA TRP A 9 2.30 3.98 10.61
C TRP A 9 1.51 3.74 9.33
N ASP A 10 1.49 4.69 8.40
CA ASP A 10 0.78 4.53 7.12
C ASP A 10 1.48 3.44 6.28
N GLU A 11 2.80 3.31 6.44
CA GLU A 11 3.65 2.23 5.95
C GLU A 11 3.34 0.87 6.62
N ARG A 12 2.90 0.88 7.89
CA ARG A 12 2.40 -0.33 8.57
C ARG A 12 1.00 -0.71 8.07
N ILE A 13 0.12 0.26 7.85
CA ILE A 13 -1.20 -0.01 7.26
C ILE A 13 -1.04 -0.60 5.86
N VAL A 14 -0.17 -0.05 4.99
CA VAL A 14 0.03 -0.61 3.64
C VAL A 14 0.74 -1.97 3.66
N ALA A 15 1.63 -2.22 4.64
CA ALA A 15 2.22 -3.53 4.87
C ALA A 15 1.18 -4.60 5.26
N THR A 16 0.30 -4.30 6.22
CA THR A 16 -0.74 -5.24 6.66
C THR A 16 -1.88 -5.36 5.65
N TYR A 17 -2.18 -4.30 4.89
CA TYR A 17 -3.01 -4.41 3.70
C TYR A 17 -2.41 -5.43 2.71
N ALA A 18 -1.09 -5.35 2.43
CA ALA A 18 -0.40 -6.30 1.55
C ALA A 18 -0.47 -7.75 2.06
N GLY A 19 -0.39 -7.96 3.38
CA GLY A 19 -0.49 -9.26 4.04
C GLY A 19 -1.76 -10.04 3.69
N PHE A 20 -2.93 -9.39 3.71
CA PHE A 20 -4.22 -10.05 3.42
C PHE A 20 -4.37 -10.57 1.97
N THR A 21 -3.43 -10.27 1.07
CA THR A 21 -3.61 -10.40 -0.38
C THR A 21 -3.02 -11.67 -0.98
N GLN A 22 -2.13 -12.33 -0.23
CA GLN A 22 -1.19 -13.38 -0.67
C GLN A 22 -1.83 -14.60 -1.38
N SER A 23 -3.16 -14.74 -1.35
CA SER A 23 -3.91 -15.86 -1.93
C SER A 23 -4.65 -15.57 -3.25
N LYS A 24 -4.79 -14.31 -3.69
CA LYS A 24 -5.73 -13.96 -4.79
C LYS A 24 -5.11 -13.31 -6.03
N GLN A 25 -4.46 -12.15 -5.90
CA GLN A 25 -4.00 -11.33 -7.03
C GLN A 25 -2.54 -10.88 -6.82
N GLU A 26 -1.92 -10.29 -7.84
CA GLU A 26 -0.66 -9.55 -7.70
C GLU A 26 -0.98 -8.13 -7.20
N ILE A 27 -0.16 -7.58 -6.31
CA ILE A 27 -0.27 -6.20 -5.82
C ILE A 27 1.05 -5.47 -6.04
N TRP A 28 0.97 -4.30 -6.69
CA TRP A 28 2.10 -3.37 -6.82
C TRP A 28 1.89 -2.15 -5.93
N ILE A 29 2.83 -1.93 -5.01
CA ILE A 29 2.89 -0.78 -4.11
C ILE A 29 3.93 0.20 -4.65
N TYR A 30 3.49 1.41 -5.01
CA TYR A 30 4.37 2.49 -5.43
C TYR A 30 4.64 3.43 -4.26
N SER A 31 5.91 3.70 -3.99
CA SER A 31 6.36 4.54 -2.88
C SER A 31 7.69 5.21 -3.24
N ASP A 32 7.93 6.40 -2.68
CA ASP A 32 9.20 7.12 -2.86
C ASP A 32 10.35 6.45 -2.07
N THR A 33 10.03 5.61 -1.07
CA THR A 33 11.02 4.89 -0.23
C THR A 33 10.83 3.37 -0.24
N PRO A 34 10.78 2.71 -1.42
CA PRO A 34 10.29 1.33 -1.57
C PRO A 34 11.12 0.29 -0.82
N GLU A 35 12.38 0.60 -0.52
CA GLU A 35 13.25 -0.24 0.31
C GLU A 35 12.79 -0.25 1.79
N MET A 36 12.38 0.89 2.34
CA MET A 36 11.82 0.99 3.69
C MET A 36 10.44 0.33 3.75
N THR A 37 9.58 0.61 2.76
CA THR A 37 8.25 0.00 2.64
C THR A 37 8.33 -1.52 2.50
N PHE A 38 9.36 -2.05 1.82
CA PHE A 38 9.65 -3.49 1.78
C PHE A 38 10.16 -4.06 3.10
N TYR A 39 11.07 -3.39 3.80
CA TYR A 39 11.47 -3.85 5.15
C TYR A 39 10.31 -3.81 6.14
N ASN A 40 9.40 -2.84 6.04
CA ASN A 40 8.18 -2.76 6.85
C ASN A 40 7.23 -3.92 6.53
N TYR A 41 6.98 -4.23 5.25
CA TYR A 41 6.21 -5.41 4.84
C TYR A 41 6.80 -6.72 5.41
N LEU A 42 8.12 -6.92 5.26
CA LEU A 42 8.80 -8.10 5.79
C LEU A 42 8.74 -8.21 7.32
N LEU A 43 8.78 -7.08 8.03
CA LEU A 43 8.79 -7.01 9.49
C LEU A 43 7.40 -7.26 10.09
N TYR A 44 6.39 -6.50 9.64
CA TYR A 44 5.05 -6.54 10.24
C TYR A 44 4.30 -7.83 9.90
N GLU A 45 4.44 -8.33 8.67
CA GLU A 45 3.87 -9.62 8.27
C GLU A 45 4.74 -10.83 8.69
N ASN A 46 5.78 -10.61 9.52
CA ASN A 46 6.67 -11.62 10.09
C ASN A 46 7.27 -12.59 9.05
N LEU A 47 7.60 -12.07 7.87
CA LEU A 47 8.02 -12.87 6.71
C LEU A 47 9.52 -13.21 6.68
N ILE A 48 10.32 -12.67 7.61
CA ILE A 48 11.77 -12.94 7.67
C ILE A 48 12.02 -14.32 8.31
N VAL A 49 11.83 -15.37 7.51
CA VAL A 49 12.11 -16.75 7.89
C VAL A 49 13.42 -17.25 7.29
N LYS A 50 13.93 -18.38 7.77
CA LYS A 50 15.23 -18.92 7.32
C LYS A 50 15.19 -19.35 5.85
N GLU A 51 14.02 -19.73 5.39
CA GLU A 51 13.73 -20.34 4.10
C GLU A 51 13.79 -19.32 2.95
N ASN A 52 13.28 -18.10 3.16
CA ASN A 52 13.28 -17.02 2.16
C ASN A 52 14.39 -15.96 2.38
N LEU A 53 15.16 -16.03 3.47
CA LEU A 53 16.27 -15.09 3.75
C LEU A 53 17.28 -14.95 2.60
N ALA A 54 17.49 -16.02 1.82
CA ALA A 54 18.35 -16.00 0.64
C ALA A 54 17.73 -15.18 -0.52
N GLU A 55 16.42 -15.30 -0.72
CA GLU A 55 15.66 -14.54 -1.72
C GLU A 55 15.60 -13.05 -1.35
N ILE A 56 15.16 -12.74 -0.12
CA ILE A 56 15.15 -11.39 0.45
C ILE A 56 16.50 -10.70 0.25
N LYS A 57 17.60 -11.39 0.61
CA LYS A 57 18.96 -10.87 0.44
C LYS A 57 19.31 -10.61 -1.03
N ASN A 58 18.93 -11.48 -1.95
CA ASN A 58 19.19 -11.30 -3.38
C ASN A 58 18.38 -10.12 -3.95
N THR A 59 17.09 -10.00 -3.60
CA THR A 59 16.22 -8.89 -3.97
C THR A 59 16.78 -7.56 -3.46
N VAL A 60 17.26 -7.49 -2.22
CA VAL A 60 17.92 -6.28 -1.69
C VAL A 60 19.20 -5.95 -2.46
N LEU A 61 20.13 -6.91 -2.59
CA LEU A 61 21.43 -6.68 -3.24
C LEU A 61 21.30 -6.28 -4.73
N PHE A 62 20.32 -6.83 -5.45
CA PHE A 62 20.07 -6.48 -6.85
C PHE A 62 19.63 -5.02 -7.02
N ASN A 63 18.82 -4.52 -6.09
CA ASN A 63 18.22 -3.18 -6.14
C ASN A 63 19.11 -2.06 -5.56
N GLN A 64 20.15 -2.37 -4.78
CA GLN A 64 20.99 -1.36 -4.10
C GLN A 64 21.56 -0.26 -5.00
N ASN A 65 21.85 -0.56 -6.27
CA ASN A 65 22.47 0.37 -7.22
C ASN A 65 21.56 0.75 -8.41
N GLN A 66 20.28 0.40 -8.37
CA GLN A 66 19.33 0.72 -9.44
C GLN A 66 18.63 2.08 -9.18
N PRO A 67 18.38 2.90 -10.21
CA PRO A 67 17.60 4.14 -10.06
C PRO A 67 16.11 3.84 -9.83
N ILE A 68 15.61 2.78 -10.47
CA ILE A 68 14.30 2.19 -10.27
C ILE A 68 14.52 0.87 -9.54
N LYS A 69 13.92 0.72 -8.36
CA LYS A 69 14.00 -0.48 -7.53
C LYS A 69 12.68 -1.24 -7.58
N HIS A 70 12.74 -2.56 -7.72
CA HIS A 70 11.59 -3.45 -7.59
C HIS A 70 11.89 -4.51 -6.53
N PHE A 71 11.30 -4.36 -5.35
CA PHE A 71 11.40 -5.33 -4.27
C PHE A 71 10.20 -6.28 -4.33
N THR A 72 10.40 -7.46 -4.91
CA THR A 72 9.37 -8.50 -5.05
C THR A 72 9.56 -9.59 -4.00
N LEU A 73 8.44 -10.04 -3.41
CA LEU A 73 8.32 -11.30 -2.68
C LEU A 73 6.91 -11.86 -2.90
N ASP A 74 6.81 -13.15 -3.24
CA ASP A 74 5.57 -13.85 -3.60
C ASP A 74 4.73 -13.13 -4.68
N ARG A 75 3.71 -12.37 -4.27
CA ARG A 75 2.76 -11.65 -5.11
C ARG A 75 2.77 -10.13 -4.89
N ILE A 76 3.65 -9.66 -4.01
CA ILE A 76 3.83 -8.24 -3.72
C ILE A 76 5.07 -7.75 -4.45
N THR A 77 4.97 -6.61 -5.14
CA THR A 77 6.14 -5.85 -5.59
C THR A 77 6.05 -4.43 -5.08
N ILE A 78 7.12 -3.94 -4.46
CA ILE A 78 7.21 -2.61 -3.87
C ILE A 78 8.27 -1.83 -4.63
N THR A 79 7.93 -0.64 -5.14
CA THR A 79 8.73 0.03 -6.16
C THR A 79 8.67 1.56 -6.11
N ASN A 80 9.74 2.22 -6.57
CA ASN A 80 9.74 3.64 -6.94
C ASN A 80 9.74 3.83 -8.47
N ASP A 81 9.46 2.76 -9.23
CA ASP A 81 9.05 2.94 -10.62
C ASP A 81 7.75 3.73 -10.66
N CYS A 82 7.53 4.41 -11.77
CA CYS A 82 6.35 5.23 -11.97
C CYS A 82 5.07 4.40 -12.11
N ILE A 83 3.92 5.04 -11.86
CA ILE A 83 2.62 4.35 -11.95
C ILE A 83 2.24 4.09 -13.41
N ASP A 84 2.03 2.81 -13.74
CA ASP A 84 1.41 2.32 -14.97
C ASP A 84 0.23 1.40 -14.65
N ILE A 85 -0.94 1.75 -15.20
CA ILE A 85 -2.27 1.23 -14.80
C ILE A 85 -2.86 0.27 -15.84
N THR A 86 -2.03 -0.27 -16.74
CA THR A 86 -2.51 -1.03 -17.90
C THR A 86 -2.70 -2.53 -17.65
N LEU A 87 -2.69 -2.95 -16.38
CA LEU A 87 -2.46 -4.34 -15.99
C LEU A 87 -3.48 -4.79 -14.93
N ASN A 88 -3.89 -6.06 -15.02
CA ASN A 88 -4.91 -6.66 -14.15
C ASN A 88 -4.33 -7.07 -12.76
N ARG A 89 -3.72 -6.12 -12.07
CA ARG A 89 -3.15 -6.26 -10.71
C ARG A 89 -3.65 -5.13 -9.83
N VAL A 90 -3.67 -5.33 -8.52
CA VAL A 90 -4.09 -4.27 -7.60
C VAL A 90 -2.98 -3.22 -7.52
N HIS A 91 -3.34 -1.95 -7.60
CA HIS A 91 -2.38 -0.84 -7.55
C HIS A 91 -2.61 -0.01 -6.28
N ALA A 92 -1.60 0.05 -5.40
CA ALA A 92 -1.60 0.92 -4.24
C ALA A 92 -0.46 1.95 -4.35
N TRP A 93 -0.71 3.25 -4.20
CA TRP A 93 0.38 4.24 -4.30
C TRP A 93 0.29 5.41 -3.34
N GLU A 94 1.47 5.83 -2.89
CA GLU A 94 1.73 6.98 -2.02
C GLU A 94 1.25 8.29 -2.68
N VAL A 95 0.58 9.16 -1.92
CA VAL A 95 -0.03 10.37 -2.48
C VAL A 95 1.00 11.45 -2.74
N GLY A 96 1.33 11.60 -4.02
CA GLY A 96 2.41 12.46 -4.52
C GLY A 96 3.27 11.73 -5.56
N HIS A 97 3.26 10.40 -5.53
CA HIS A 97 4.03 9.55 -6.43
C HIS A 97 3.66 9.77 -7.92
N SER A 98 4.64 9.59 -8.81
CA SER A 98 4.57 10.02 -10.21
C SER A 98 4.06 8.95 -11.18
N PHE A 99 3.36 9.38 -12.23
CA PHE A 99 2.92 8.52 -13.35
C PHE A 99 3.97 8.45 -14.46
N CYS A 100 4.06 7.32 -15.17
CA CYS A 100 5.14 7.04 -16.13
C CYS A 100 5.21 7.92 -17.40
N ARG A 101 4.29 8.84 -17.59
CA ARG A 101 3.85 9.23 -18.93
C ARG A 101 3.76 10.73 -19.14
N THR A 102 3.74 11.15 -20.41
CA THR A 102 3.67 12.55 -20.80
C THR A 102 2.33 13.18 -20.39
N GLN A 103 2.23 14.53 -20.37
CA GLN A 103 0.99 15.22 -19.98
C GLN A 103 -0.26 14.76 -20.74
N ALA A 104 -0.14 14.39 -22.02
CA ALA A 104 -1.24 13.89 -22.83
C ALA A 104 -1.74 12.52 -22.36
N GLU A 105 -0.83 11.66 -21.92
CA GLU A 105 -1.13 10.32 -21.42
C GLU A 105 -1.60 10.35 -19.96
N VAL A 106 -1.13 11.30 -19.16
CA VAL A 106 -1.67 11.57 -17.80
C VAL A 106 -3.14 11.97 -17.87
N LEU A 107 -3.59 12.64 -18.95
CA LEU A 107 -5.01 12.94 -19.16
C LEU A 107 -5.82 11.68 -19.49
N ILE A 108 -5.28 10.77 -20.30
CA ILE A 108 -5.91 9.46 -20.58
C ILE A 108 -5.99 8.64 -19.29
N ASN A 109 -4.88 8.52 -18.55
CA ASN A 109 -4.86 7.79 -17.28
C ASN A 109 -5.84 8.38 -16.26
N LYS A 110 -6.02 9.71 -16.20
CA LYS A 110 -7.06 10.33 -15.35
C LYS A 110 -8.49 9.94 -15.76
N GLN A 111 -8.76 9.73 -17.04
CA GLN A 111 -10.08 9.29 -17.51
C GLN A 111 -10.33 7.81 -17.23
N GLU A 112 -9.30 6.96 -17.29
CA GLU A 112 -9.43 5.54 -16.91
C GLU A 112 -9.53 5.37 -15.39
N LEU A 113 -8.68 6.06 -14.60
CA LEU A 113 -8.74 6.04 -13.13
C LEU A 113 -10.05 6.59 -12.56
N ALA A 114 -10.74 7.47 -13.28
CA ALA A 114 -12.07 7.96 -12.90
C ALA A 114 -13.20 6.92 -13.12
N LYS A 115 -12.90 5.75 -13.71
CA LYS A 115 -13.81 4.61 -13.87
C LYS A 115 -13.52 3.47 -12.89
N LEU A 116 -12.31 3.45 -12.31
CA LEU A 116 -11.88 2.42 -11.37
C LEU A 116 -12.36 2.78 -9.96
N ASP A 117 -12.81 1.79 -9.21
CA ASP A 117 -13.15 2.01 -7.81
C ASP A 117 -11.88 2.24 -6.98
N ARG A 118 -11.93 3.31 -6.19
CA ARG A 118 -10.79 3.87 -5.48
C ARG A 118 -11.04 3.87 -3.98
N LEU A 119 -10.22 3.11 -3.25
CA LEU A 119 -10.16 3.16 -1.79
C LEU A 119 -8.92 3.94 -1.34
N THR A 120 -8.85 4.25 -0.06
CA THR A 120 -7.78 5.06 0.53
C THR A 120 -7.23 4.39 1.80
N ILE A 121 -5.91 4.35 1.95
CA ILE A 121 -5.27 4.29 3.27
C ILE A 121 -5.13 5.74 3.72
N PRO A 122 -5.83 6.16 4.79
CA PRO A 122 -5.80 7.52 5.28
C PRO A 122 -4.61 7.74 6.23
N ALA A 123 -4.02 8.94 6.18
CA ALA A 123 -2.98 9.36 7.10
C ALA A 123 -3.54 9.50 8.53
N VAL A 124 -2.88 8.90 9.53
CA VAL A 124 -3.41 8.91 10.93
C VAL A 124 -3.62 10.31 11.49
N LEU A 125 -2.79 11.28 11.08
CA LEU A 125 -2.74 12.60 11.72
C LEU A 125 -3.96 13.48 11.42
N ASP A 126 -4.52 13.40 10.22
CA ASP A 126 -5.60 14.27 9.73
C ASP A 126 -6.70 13.54 8.92
N SER A 127 -6.57 12.23 8.71
CA SER A 127 -7.40 11.43 7.78
C SER A 127 -7.37 11.91 6.32
N GLY A 128 -6.30 12.62 5.91
CA GLY A 128 -5.98 12.86 4.51
C GLY A 128 -5.59 11.57 3.78
N GLU A 129 -5.42 11.62 2.46
CA GLU A 129 -5.05 10.42 1.69
C GLU A 129 -3.53 10.14 1.80
N ALA A 130 -3.11 9.04 2.44
CA ALA A 130 -1.71 8.61 2.47
C ALA A 130 -1.36 7.71 1.28
N TYR A 131 -2.16 6.65 1.07
CA TYR A 131 -2.14 5.85 -0.17
C TYR A 131 -3.52 5.81 -0.82
N ARG A 132 -3.55 5.70 -2.15
CA ARG A 132 -4.74 5.34 -2.93
C ARG A 132 -4.61 3.90 -3.41
N ILE A 133 -5.69 3.13 -3.30
CA ILE A 133 -5.78 1.74 -3.77
C ILE A 133 -6.82 1.69 -4.88
N TYR A 134 -6.48 1.03 -5.99
CA TYR A 134 -7.33 0.82 -7.15
C TYR A 134 -7.40 -0.67 -7.51
N ASP A 135 -8.55 -1.10 -8.02
CA ASP A 135 -8.89 -2.50 -8.30
C ASP A 135 -8.71 -3.43 -7.08
N ASP A 136 -8.96 -2.90 -5.88
CA ASP A 136 -8.99 -3.69 -4.64
C ASP A 136 -10.00 -4.85 -4.73
N ILE A 137 -9.66 -6.00 -4.17
CA ILE A 137 -10.53 -7.19 -4.09
C ILE A 137 -10.69 -7.73 -2.66
N ILE A 138 -10.36 -6.91 -1.65
CA ILE A 138 -10.26 -7.33 -0.25
C ILE A 138 -11.18 -6.51 0.64
N CYS A 139 -11.19 -5.19 0.47
CA CYS A 139 -11.96 -4.25 1.26
C CYS A 139 -13.25 -3.78 0.58
N GLN A 140 -13.34 -3.77 -0.75
CA GLN A 140 -14.56 -3.39 -1.50
C GLN A 140 -15.80 -4.23 -1.17
N GLN A 141 -15.63 -5.40 -0.54
CA GLN A 141 -16.72 -6.30 -0.13
C GLN A 141 -17.31 -5.97 1.26
N TYR A 142 -16.76 -4.98 1.97
CA TYR A 142 -17.18 -4.59 3.32
C TYR A 142 -17.72 -3.15 3.34
N GLU A 143 -18.48 -2.81 4.38
CA GLU A 143 -18.95 -1.44 4.65
C GLU A 143 -17.79 -0.62 5.24
N LEU A 144 -17.20 0.27 4.44
CA LEU A 144 -16.01 1.03 4.81
C LEU A 144 -16.34 2.35 5.51
N ALA A 145 -15.41 2.84 6.34
CA ALA A 145 -15.55 4.14 7.00
C ALA A 145 -15.23 5.29 6.03
N GLN A 146 -15.71 6.49 6.37
CA GLN A 146 -15.34 7.74 5.66
C GLN A 146 -14.12 8.43 6.28
N PHE A 147 -13.73 8.07 7.50
CA PHE A 147 -12.60 8.62 8.25
C PHE A 147 -12.16 7.62 9.32
N VAL A 148 -10.89 7.68 9.75
CA VAL A 148 -10.42 6.82 10.86
C VAL A 148 -10.99 7.36 12.16
N HIS A 149 -11.58 6.47 12.96
CA HIS A 149 -11.99 6.80 14.32
C HIS A 149 -11.45 5.77 15.31
N LEU A 150 -10.38 6.17 16.00
CA LEU A 150 -9.74 5.42 17.08
C LEU A 150 -10.47 5.72 18.39
N GLN A 151 -11.07 4.70 19.00
CA GLN A 151 -11.83 4.81 20.26
C GLN A 151 -11.11 4.14 21.43
N GLN A 152 -10.19 3.21 21.14
CA GLN A 152 -9.51 2.37 22.11
C GLN A 152 -8.09 2.07 21.63
N ILE A 153 -7.16 1.79 22.56
CA ILE A 153 -5.78 1.45 22.21
C ILE A 153 -5.68 0.19 21.32
N ASN A 154 -6.63 -0.74 21.47
CA ASN A 154 -6.70 -1.97 20.67
C ASN A 154 -7.02 -1.72 19.19
N ASP A 155 -7.52 -0.53 18.81
CA ASP A 155 -7.69 -0.17 17.40
C ASP A 155 -6.34 -0.03 16.67
N LEU A 156 -5.23 0.13 17.40
CA LEU A 156 -3.87 0.11 16.89
C LEU A 156 -3.28 -1.31 16.76
N ASN A 157 -4.00 -2.36 17.17
CA ASN A 157 -3.47 -3.73 17.15
C ASN A 157 -3.74 -4.44 15.81
N LEU A 158 -3.11 -3.93 14.75
CA LEU A 158 -3.29 -4.39 13.36
C LEU A 158 -3.09 -5.91 13.21
N ASP A 159 -2.06 -6.45 13.87
CA ASP A 159 -1.64 -7.86 13.74
C ASP A 159 -2.67 -8.87 14.29
N GLU A 160 -3.62 -8.40 15.13
CA GLU A 160 -4.75 -9.19 15.64
C GLU A 160 -6.05 -9.01 14.84
N MET A 161 -6.07 -8.09 13.87
CA MET A 161 -7.27 -7.83 13.05
C MET A 161 -7.41 -8.86 11.93
N ASN A 162 -8.62 -9.40 11.76
CA ASN A 162 -8.97 -10.04 10.51
C ASN A 162 -9.21 -9.00 9.40
N ALA A 163 -9.19 -9.42 8.13
CA ALA A 163 -9.33 -8.54 6.97
C ALA A 163 -10.57 -7.62 7.04
N GLN A 164 -11.71 -8.08 7.55
CA GLN A 164 -12.88 -7.23 7.72
C GLN A 164 -12.63 -6.13 8.77
N GLN A 165 -12.14 -6.49 9.96
CA GLN A 165 -11.84 -5.53 11.03
C GLN A 165 -10.82 -4.48 10.59
N PHE A 166 -9.79 -4.91 9.87
CA PHE A 166 -8.79 -4.03 9.27
C PHE A 166 -9.44 -3.07 8.26
N CYS A 167 -10.11 -3.59 7.23
CA CYS A 167 -10.72 -2.77 6.18
C CYS A 167 -11.71 -1.75 6.77
N GLN A 168 -12.60 -2.16 7.67
CA GLN A 168 -13.61 -1.26 8.26
C GLN A 168 -13.04 -0.21 9.24
N LYS A 169 -11.79 -0.35 9.69
CA LYS A 169 -11.12 0.60 10.62
C LYS A 169 -10.09 1.49 9.92
N TRP A 170 -9.37 0.94 8.93
CA TRP A 170 -8.14 1.52 8.37
C TRP A 170 -8.16 1.73 6.86
N ILE A 171 -9.22 1.31 6.15
CA ILE A 171 -9.42 1.62 4.73
C ILE A 171 -10.69 2.45 4.60
N THR A 172 -10.58 3.61 3.96
CA THR A 172 -11.68 4.57 3.82
C THR A 172 -12.17 4.71 2.40
N ASP A 173 -13.47 4.94 2.25
CA ASP A 173 -14.09 5.35 0.99
C ASP A 173 -14.38 6.85 1.00
N LEU A 174 -13.69 7.58 0.13
CA LEU A 174 -13.79 9.04 -0.01
C LEU A 174 -14.53 9.46 -1.30
N ARG A 175 -15.24 8.53 -1.95
CA ARG A 175 -16.00 8.80 -3.19
C ARG A 175 -17.16 9.79 -3.01
N GLU A 176 -17.73 9.92 -1.80
CA GLU A 176 -18.86 10.84 -1.54
C GLU A 176 -18.48 12.32 -1.37
N PHE A 177 -17.17 12.66 -1.37
CA PHE A 177 -16.67 14.01 -1.05
C PHE A 177 -15.99 14.76 -2.20
N ASN A 178 -16.05 14.24 -3.43
CA ASN A 178 -15.41 14.82 -4.64
C ASN A 178 -16.39 14.96 -5.82
#